data_AF-A0A926A0I5-F1
#
_entry.id   AF-A0A926A0I5-F1
#
_cell.length_a   1.000
_cell.length_b   1.000
_cell.length_c   1.000
_cell.angle_alpha   90.00
_cell.angle_beta   90.00
_cell.angle_gamma   90.00
#
_symmetry.space_group_name_H-M   'P 1'
#
loop_
_entity.id
_entity.type
_entity.pdbx_description
1 polymer ?
#
loop_
_entity_poly.entity_id
_entity_poly.type
_entity_poly.pdbx_seq_one_letter_code
_entity_poly.pdbx_strand_id
1 'polypeptide(L)'
;MHFKSLLLAGGALLTGTAASAGGYQVTLAGQKNNGMGGVGVGLSLDQAAMFYNPGALAMVKDRGVQLGVNATLARNAFVAEGGSQQRELRNSTVTPFNFYAGFGPAEGKFRAGIAVYTPFGSKLQYADGWEGRTALTDITLESVYVQPTFSYAITDQLSIGAGLMILAYGSVNLQRDIPLPDSFGHIELDGKADNKVGFNAGIFFKPSDKLSVGISHRSKIDAKVKDGDVTFTNVSPSFAASFQATKFNATLPLVA
;
A
#
# COMPACT_ATOMS: atom_id res chain seq x y z
N MET A 1 -5.55 -30.03 30.84
CA MET A 1 -4.77 -30.08 29.58
C MET A 1 -4.84 -28.79 28.74
N HIS A 2 -5.91 -28.00 28.81
CA HIS A 2 -6.13 -26.83 27.93
C HIS A 2 -5.25 -25.58 28.18
N PHE A 3 -4.76 -25.34 29.40
CA PHE A 3 -4.01 -24.12 29.74
C PHE A 3 -2.59 -24.11 29.16
N LYS A 4 -1.92 -25.27 29.16
CA LYS A 4 -0.58 -25.44 28.58
C LYS A 4 -0.58 -25.28 27.06
N SER A 5 -1.65 -25.75 26.39
CA SER A 5 -1.83 -25.60 24.94
C SER A 5 -2.07 -24.14 24.53
N LEU A 6 -2.84 -23.38 25.33
CA LEU A 6 -3.05 -21.94 25.10
C LEU A 6 -1.75 -21.13 25.29
N LEU A 7 -0.96 -21.47 26.31
CA LEU A 7 0.34 -20.85 26.55
C LEU A 7 1.37 -21.17 25.45
N LEU A 8 1.36 -22.39 24.91
CA LEU A 8 2.22 -22.75 23.78
C LEU A 8 1.80 -22.03 22.49
N ALA A 9 0.50 -21.93 22.21
CA ALA A 9 -0.03 -21.20 21.06
C ALA A 9 0.20 -19.69 21.19
N GLY A 10 -0.02 -19.12 22.38
CA GLY A 10 0.30 -17.72 22.67
C GLY A 10 1.79 -17.43 22.60
N GLY A 11 2.64 -18.33 23.12
CA GLY A 11 4.10 -18.20 23.06
C GLY A 11 4.67 -18.28 21.64
N ALA A 12 4.13 -19.15 20.78
CA ALA A 12 4.54 -19.26 19.38
C ALA A 12 4.07 -18.08 18.51
N LEU A 13 3.00 -17.38 18.90
CA LEU A 13 2.53 -16.16 18.21
C LEU A 13 3.33 -14.91 18.61
N LEU A 14 3.96 -14.91 19.79
CA LEU A 14 4.76 -13.79 20.30
C LEU A 14 6.22 -13.78 19.79
N THR A 15 6.69 -14.84 19.15
CA THR A 15 8.03 -14.90 18.52
C THR A 15 8.04 -14.37 17.09
N GLY A 16 6.91 -13.86 16.59
CA GLY A 16 6.86 -13.17 15.31
C GLY A 16 7.77 -11.95 15.34
N THR A 17 8.85 -11.97 14.56
CA THR A 17 9.70 -10.80 14.37
C THR A 17 8.86 -9.69 13.75
N ALA A 18 8.67 -8.59 14.48
CA ALA A 18 8.08 -7.39 13.93
C ALA A 18 9.07 -6.78 12.91
N ALA A 19 8.98 -7.21 11.67
CA ALA A 19 9.71 -6.57 10.58
C ALA A 19 9.03 -5.23 10.27
N SER A 20 9.70 -4.12 10.59
CA SER A 20 9.25 -2.77 10.22
C SER A 20 9.51 -2.50 8.73
N ALA A 21 8.80 -3.23 7.86
CA ALA A 21 8.97 -3.22 6.40
C ALA A 21 7.77 -2.60 5.66
N GLY A 22 6.88 -1.88 6.36
CA GLY A 22 5.67 -1.30 5.78
C GLY A 22 5.92 -0.22 4.71
N GLY A 23 7.11 0.40 4.72
CA GLY A 23 7.53 1.37 3.70
C GLY A 23 6.46 2.43 3.41
N TYR A 24 6.09 2.55 2.13
CA TYR A 24 5.08 3.50 1.65
C TYR A 24 3.67 2.91 1.52
N GLN A 25 3.48 1.64 1.92
CA GLN A 25 2.21 0.93 1.73
C GLN A 25 1.13 1.48 2.65
N VAL A 26 -0.06 1.65 2.10
CA VAL A 26 -1.27 2.03 2.82
C VAL A 26 -2.07 0.77 3.13
N THR A 27 -2.04 0.34 4.39
CA THR A 27 -2.72 -0.89 4.85
C THR A 27 -4.17 -0.64 5.29
N LEU A 28 -4.83 0.39 4.74
CA LEU A 28 -6.19 0.81 5.11
C LEU A 28 -7.27 0.22 4.19
N ALA A 29 -7.19 -1.08 3.94
CA ALA A 29 -7.95 -1.78 2.91
C ALA A 29 -9.30 -2.35 3.37
N GLY A 30 -9.69 -2.23 4.65
CA GLY A 30 -11.02 -2.65 5.10
C GLY A 30 -11.34 -2.12 6.48
N GLN A 31 -12.53 -1.56 6.69
CA GLN A 31 -12.84 -0.85 7.95
C GLN A 31 -12.84 -1.78 9.18
N LYS A 32 -13.38 -3.00 9.04
CA LYS A 32 -13.32 -4.01 10.10
C LYS A 32 -11.87 -4.44 10.37
N ASN A 33 -11.08 -4.65 9.32
CA ASN A 33 -9.68 -5.04 9.43
C ASN A 33 -8.84 -3.94 10.09
N ASN A 34 -9.05 -2.68 9.69
CA ASN A 34 -8.41 -1.51 10.28
C ASN A 34 -8.69 -1.41 11.78
N GLY A 35 -9.95 -1.62 12.19
CA GLY A 35 -10.35 -1.67 13.61
C GLY A 35 -9.69 -2.78 14.42
N MET A 36 -9.13 -3.80 13.75
CA MET A 36 -8.39 -4.91 14.38
C MET A 36 -6.87 -4.83 14.15
N GLY A 37 -6.35 -3.66 13.75
CA GLY A 37 -4.91 -3.48 13.51
C GLY A 37 -4.40 -4.08 12.20
N GLY A 38 -5.26 -4.19 11.18
CA GLY A 38 -4.90 -4.64 9.83
C GLY A 38 -4.89 -6.16 9.64
N VAL A 39 -5.34 -6.93 10.63
CA VAL A 39 -5.46 -8.39 10.48
C VAL A 39 -6.61 -8.76 9.53
N GLY A 40 -6.39 -9.76 8.68
CA GLY A 40 -7.41 -10.16 7.69
C GLY A 40 -7.15 -11.45 6.92
N VAL A 41 -5.90 -11.91 6.82
CA VAL A 41 -5.54 -13.09 6.01
C VAL A 41 -6.28 -14.36 6.46
N GLY A 42 -6.42 -14.56 7.77
CA GLY A 42 -7.12 -15.69 8.37
C GLY A 42 -8.58 -15.42 8.71
N LEU A 43 -9.20 -14.35 8.18
CA LEU A 43 -10.57 -13.96 8.52
C LEU A 43 -11.45 -13.80 7.26
N SER A 44 -12.71 -14.21 7.35
CA SER A 44 -13.71 -14.09 6.28
C SER A 44 -14.82 -13.10 6.68
N LEU A 45 -14.47 -11.82 6.89
CA LEU A 45 -15.35 -10.82 7.50
C LEU A 45 -16.36 -10.19 6.54
N ASP A 46 -15.89 -9.73 5.38
CA ASP A 46 -16.63 -8.94 4.39
C ASP A 46 -15.87 -8.95 3.05
N GLN A 47 -16.35 -8.15 2.09
CA GLN A 47 -15.80 -8.12 0.73
C GLN A 47 -14.35 -7.63 0.67
N ALA A 48 -13.84 -6.91 1.67
CA ALA A 48 -12.43 -6.56 1.78
C ALA A 48 -11.51 -7.80 1.89
N ALA A 49 -12.06 -8.99 2.16
CA ALA A 49 -11.35 -10.27 2.03
C ALA A 49 -10.63 -10.41 0.69
N MET A 50 -11.14 -9.83 -0.40
CA MET A 50 -10.46 -9.82 -1.71
C MET A 50 -9.04 -9.21 -1.65
N PHE A 51 -8.83 -8.17 -0.82
CA PHE A 51 -7.51 -7.57 -0.63
C PHE A 51 -6.60 -8.45 0.23
N TYR A 52 -7.11 -8.92 1.37
CA TYR A 52 -6.31 -9.63 2.38
C TYR A 52 -6.05 -11.10 2.03
N ASN A 53 -7.08 -11.85 1.62
CA ASN A 53 -6.97 -13.24 1.19
C ASN A 53 -8.13 -13.58 0.22
N PRO A 54 -7.88 -13.63 -1.10
CA PRO A 54 -8.93 -13.94 -2.07
C PRO A 54 -9.56 -15.32 -1.86
N GLY A 55 -8.87 -16.26 -1.20
CA GLY A 55 -9.43 -17.54 -0.78
C GLY A 55 -10.53 -17.42 0.27
N ALA A 56 -10.51 -16.39 1.12
CA ALA A 56 -11.54 -16.19 2.15
C ALA A 56 -12.86 -15.67 1.58
N LEU A 57 -12.89 -15.11 0.36
CA LEU A 57 -14.10 -14.52 -0.24
C LEU A 57 -15.24 -15.54 -0.39
N ALA A 58 -14.95 -16.79 -0.76
CA ALA A 58 -15.96 -17.86 -0.86
C ALA A 58 -16.64 -18.15 0.49
N MET A 59 -15.97 -17.86 1.60
CA MET A 59 -16.46 -18.08 2.97
C MET A 59 -17.12 -16.84 3.58
N VAL A 60 -17.18 -15.72 2.86
CA VAL A 60 -17.91 -14.52 3.30
C VAL A 60 -19.41 -14.79 3.17
N LYS A 61 -20.11 -14.72 4.31
CA LYS A 61 -21.56 -14.99 4.37
C LYS A 61 -22.33 -14.01 3.49
N ASP A 62 -22.08 -12.72 3.69
CA ASP A 62 -22.84 -11.65 3.05
C ASP A 62 -22.44 -11.43 1.59
N ARG A 63 -23.36 -10.87 0.81
CA ARG A 63 -23.09 -10.34 -0.53
C ARG A 63 -23.30 -8.85 -0.47
N GLY A 64 -22.65 -8.14 -1.38
CA GLY A 64 -22.96 -6.74 -1.56
C GLY A 64 -21.74 -5.92 -1.84
N VAL A 65 -21.90 -4.64 -1.53
CA VAL A 65 -20.97 -3.58 -1.85
C VAL A 65 -20.51 -2.95 -0.55
N GLN A 66 -19.21 -2.71 -0.46
CA GLN A 66 -18.56 -2.00 0.63
C GLN A 66 -17.84 -0.80 0.04
N LEU A 67 -18.01 0.35 0.69
CA LEU A 67 -17.28 1.58 0.40
C LEU A 67 -16.62 2.04 1.69
N GLY A 68 -15.35 2.40 1.62
CA GLY A 68 -14.58 2.92 2.73
C GLY A 68 -13.72 4.09 2.29
N VAL A 69 -13.68 5.12 3.12
CA VAL A 69 -12.77 6.26 2.99
C VAL A 69 -12.10 6.44 4.34
N ASN A 70 -10.79 6.66 4.34
CA ASN A 70 -10.04 6.94 5.56
C ASN A 70 -9.37 8.30 5.43
N ALA A 71 -9.04 8.92 6.56
CA ALA A 71 -8.18 10.09 6.61
C ALA A 71 -6.96 9.75 7.48
N THR A 72 -5.79 9.71 6.85
CA THR A 72 -4.53 9.45 7.54
C THR A 72 -3.83 10.77 7.78
N LEU A 73 -3.67 11.11 9.06
CA LEU A 73 -2.94 12.30 9.51
C LEU A 73 -1.52 11.87 9.89
N ALA A 74 -0.58 12.03 8.97
CA ALA A 74 0.81 11.70 9.24
C ALA A 74 1.47 12.86 9.99
N ARG A 75 1.95 12.57 11.21
CA ARG A 75 2.82 13.47 11.98
C ARG A 75 4.20 12.88 11.99
N ASN A 76 5.11 13.55 11.29
CA ASN A 76 6.49 13.13 11.22
C ASN A 76 7.34 14.16 11.95
N ALA A 77 8.32 13.66 12.68
CA ALA A 77 9.32 14.46 13.35
C ALA A 77 10.70 13.93 12.97
N PHE A 78 11.64 14.84 12.78
CA PHE A 78 13.02 14.49 12.49
C PHE A 78 13.94 15.08 13.56
N VAL A 79 14.93 14.29 13.98
CA VAL A 79 16.00 14.72 14.88
C VAL A 79 17.32 14.31 14.23
N ALA A 80 18.20 15.28 14.02
CA ALA A 80 19.52 15.03 13.48
C ALA A 80 20.35 14.14 14.41
N GLU A 81 21.26 13.36 13.84
CA GLU A 81 22.20 12.57 14.64
C GLU A 81 23.07 13.49 15.51
N GLY A 82 23.04 13.28 16.83
CA GLY A 82 23.72 14.16 17.80
C GLY A 82 23.01 15.49 18.08
N GLY A 83 21.86 15.76 17.47
CA GLY A 83 21.03 16.94 17.72
C GLY A 83 20.01 16.74 18.85
N SER A 84 19.60 17.84 19.50
CA SER A 84 18.53 17.85 20.50
C SER A 84 17.24 18.52 20.02
N GLN A 85 17.27 19.09 18.81
CA GLN A 85 16.19 19.90 18.27
C GLN A 85 15.31 19.06 17.34
N GLN A 86 14.04 18.87 17.74
CA GLN A 86 13.03 18.24 16.90
C GLN A 86 12.55 19.20 15.82
N ARG A 87 12.54 18.73 14.57
CA ARG A 87 11.93 19.43 13.45
C ARG A 87 10.60 18.77 13.12
N GLU A 88 9.52 19.54 13.20
CA GLU A 88 8.22 19.08 12.75
C GLU A 88 8.15 19.20 11.22
N LEU A 89 7.77 18.11 10.57
CA LEU A 89 7.49 18.11 9.14
C LEU A 89 6.12 18.75 8.90
N ARG A 90 5.82 19.10 7.65
CA ARG A 90 4.47 19.54 7.30
C ARG A 90 3.53 18.34 7.44
N ASN A 91 2.52 18.49 8.29
CA ASN A 91 1.47 17.49 8.45
C ASN A 91 0.77 17.29 7.10
N SER A 92 0.83 16.07 6.58
CA SER A 92 0.15 15.70 5.36
C SER A 92 -1.07 14.85 5.70
N THR A 93 -2.19 15.18 5.07
CA THR A 93 -3.40 14.36 5.15
C THR A 93 -3.53 13.60 3.84
N VAL A 94 -3.61 12.27 3.91
CA VAL A 94 -3.95 11.47 2.74
C VAL A 94 -5.25 10.72 2.98
N THR A 95 -6.07 10.62 1.93
CA THR A 95 -7.43 10.07 2.01
C THR A 95 -7.59 8.80 1.18
N PRO A 96 -7.00 7.67 1.59
CA PRO A 96 -7.12 6.43 0.85
C PRO A 96 -8.55 5.91 0.90
N PHE A 97 -9.00 5.38 -0.23
CA PHE A 97 -10.34 4.83 -0.39
C PHE A 97 -10.27 3.36 -0.79
N ASN A 98 -11.37 2.67 -0.54
CA ASN A 98 -11.59 1.31 -1.00
C ASN A 98 -13.06 1.10 -1.36
N PHE A 99 -13.27 0.31 -2.40
CA PHE A 99 -14.55 -0.14 -2.89
C PHE A 99 -14.44 -1.63 -3.17
N TYR A 100 -15.37 -2.41 -2.65
CA TYR A 100 -15.43 -3.84 -2.88
C TYR A 100 -16.84 -4.24 -3.25
N ALA A 101 -17.01 -5.02 -4.30
CA ALA A 101 -18.29 -5.62 -4.65
C ALA A 101 -18.11 -7.12 -4.83
N GLY A 102 -18.85 -7.91 -4.06
CA GLY A 102 -18.80 -9.37 -4.06
C GLY A 102 -20.13 -9.98 -4.47
N PHE A 103 -20.08 -10.89 -5.45
CA PHE A 103 -21.22 -11.54 -6.10
C PHE A 103 -21.05 -13.06 -6.13
N GLY A 104 -22.14 -13.80 -6.29
CA GLY A 104 -22.15 -15.26 -6.45
C GLY A 104 -23.48 -15.91 -6.02
N PRO A 105 -23.63 -17.24 -6.11
CA PRO A 105 -24.83 -17.96 -5.69
C PRO A 105 -24.98 -18.02 -4.17
N ALA A 106 -26.22 -17.95 -3.66
CA ALA A 106 -26.52 -17.89 -2.20
C ALA A 106 -25.98 -19.13 -1.48
N GLU A 107 -26.22 -20.27 -2.12
CA GLU A 107 -25.67 -21.56 -1.79
C GLU A 107 -24.81 -21.96 -2.97
N GLY A 108 -23.51 -21.73 -2.86
CA GLY A 108 -22.60 -21.92 -3.98
C GLY A 108 -21.16 -22.05 -3.53
N LYS A 109 -20.43 -22.92 -4.22
CA LYS A 109 -19.01 -23.13 -3.99
C LYS A 109 -18.13 -22.03 -4.56
N PHE A 110 -18.68 -21.01 -5.23
CA PHE A 110 -17.88 -19.95 -5.83
C PHE A 110 -18.39 -18.55 -5.51
N ARG A 111 -17.46 -17.60 -5.46
CA ARG A 111 -17.71 -16.16 -5.36
C ARG A 111 -16.80 -15.44 -6.34
N ALA A 112 -17.30 -14.36 -6.91
CA ALA A 112 -16.53 -13.44 -7.73
C ALA A 112 -16.70 -12.02 -7.19
N GLY A 113 -15.76 -11.14 -7.46
CA GLY A 113 -15.90 -9.77 -7.04
C GLY A 113 -14.92 -8.85 -7.73
N ILE A 114 -15.11 -7.56 -7.51
CA ILE A 114 -14.21 -6.51 -7.96
C ILE A 114 -13.83 -5.65 -6.75
N ALA A 115 -12.53 -5.43 -6.61
CA ALA A 115 -11.98 -4.52 -5.63
C ALA A 115 -11.36 -3.32 -6.34
N VAL A 116 -11.62 -2.11 -5.86
CA VAL A 116 -10.94 -0.88 -6.28
C VAL A 116 -10.41 -0.20 -5.03
N TYR A 117 -9.10 -0.04 -4.91
CA TYR A 117 -8.49 0.48 -3.69
C TYR A 117 -7.19 1.22 -3.98
N THR A 118 -6.76 2.05 -3.02
CA THR A 118 -5.51 2.81 -3.07
C THR A 118 -4.45 2.18 -2.16
N PRO A 119 -3.60 1.26 -2.65
CA PRO A 119 -2.58 0.62 -1.82
C PRO A 119 -1.38 1.52 -1.54
N PHE A 120 -1.18 2.56 -2.35
CA PHE A 120 -0.19 3.61 -2.11
C PHE A 120 -0.87 4.95 -2.29
N GLY A 121 -0.67 5.82 -1.30
CA GLY A 121 -1.28 7.13 -1.19
C GLY A 121 -0.56 7.81 -0.05
N SER A 122 0.71 8.12 -0.28
CA SER A 122 1.61 8.65 0.74
C SER A 122 2.21 9.94 0.21
N LYS A 123 2.06 11.01 0.98
CA LYS A 123 2.71 12.29 0.73
C LYS A 123 3.54 12.67 1.94
N LEU A 124 4.82 12.93 1.70
CA LEU A 124 5.76 13.38 2.71
C LEU A 124 6.37 14.70 2.25
N GLN A 125 6.14 15.74 3.03
CA GLN A 125 6.63 17.08 2.74
C GLN A 125 7.42 17.61 3.94
N TYR A 126 8.68 17.95 3.71
CA TYR A 126 9.54 18.55 4.72
C TYR A 126 9.33 20.07 4.78
N ALA A 127 9.80 20.68 5.87
CA ALA A 127 9.81 22.14 5.98
C ALA A 127 10.82 22.76 5.00
N ASP A 128 10.51 23.96 4.54
CA ASP A 128 11.38 24.70 3.62
C ASP A 128 12.77 24.92 4.25
N GLY A 129 13.82 24.70 3.46
CA GLY A 129 15.20 24.89 3.92
C GLY A 129 15.70 23.86 4.92
N TRP A 130 14.98 22.75 5.16
CA TRP A 130 15.46 21.69 6.05
C TRP A 130 16.83 21.14 5.64
N GLU A 131 17.57 20.60 6.61
CA GLU A 131 18.97 20.21 6.43
C GLU A 131 19.19 19.09 5.40
N GLY A 132 18.23 18.17 5.24
CA GLY A 132 18.28 17.10 4.23
C GLY A 132 17.64 17.44 2.90
N ARG A 133 17.37 18.74 2.62
CA ARG A 133 16.69 19.20 1.39
C ARG A 133 17.35 18.74 0.09
N THR A 134 18.65 18.44 0.12
CA THR A 134 19.36 17.91 -1.06
C THR A 134 19.10 16.42 -1.31
N ALA A 135 18.56 15.71 -0.32
CA ALA A 135 18.09 14.33 -0.46
C ALA A 135 16.63 14.28 -0.89
N LEU A 136 15.76 15.07 -0.25
CA LEU A 136 14.31 15.06 -0.49
C LEU A 136 13.68 16.35 0.04
N THR A 137 12.62 16.87 -0.57
CA THR A 137 11.82 17.97 0.00
C THR A 137 10.33 17.63 -0.01
N ASP A 138 9.86 17.08 -1.12
CA ASP A 138 8.52 16.50 -1.27
C ASP A 138 8.64 15.15 -1.97
N ILE A 139 7.87 14.16 -1.50
CA ILE A 139 7.58 12.96 -2.26
C ILE A 139 6.10 12.64 -2.14
N THR A 140 5.47 12.48 -3.30
CA THR A 140 4.08 12.06 -3.41
C THR A 140 4.02 10.80 -4.28
N LEU A 141 3.41 9.75 -3.75
CA LEU A 141 3.18 8.48 -4.44
C LEU A 141 1.71 8.12 -4.33
N GLU A 142 1.05 8.00 -5.47
CA GLU A 142 -0.35 7.60 -5.53
C GLU A 142 -0.55 6.42 -6.47
N SER A 143 -1.48 5.55 -6.11
CA SER A 143 -1.88 4.46 -6.98
C SER A 143 -3.32 4.05 -6.74
N VAL A 144 -3.98 3.62 -7.81
CA VAL A 144 -5.30 3.00 -7.76
C VAL A 144 -5.20 1.64 -8.43
N TYR A 145 -5.68 0.63 -7.71
CA TYR A 145 -5.70 -0.74 -8.18
C TYR A 145 -7.13 -1.15 -8.47
N VAL A 146 -7.32 -1.86 -9.57
CA VAL A 146 -8.57 -2.58 -9.89
C VAL A 146 -8.26 -4.06 -9.89
N GLN A 147 -8.97 -4.83 -9.06
CA GLN A 147 -8.71 -6.24 -8.84
C GLN A 147 -9.99 -7.07 -8.96
N PRO A 148 -10.35 -7.55 -10.17
CA PRO A 148 -11.27 -8.66 -10.30
C PRO A 148 -10.72 -9.89 -9.58
N THR A 149 -11.56 -10.56 -8.82
CA THR A 149 -11.19 -11.67 -7.94
C THR A 149 -12.20 -12.80 -8.09
N PHE A 150 -11.71 -14.03 -8.10
CA PHE A 150 -12.50 -15.25 -8.07
C PHE A 150 -12.08 -16.12 -6.88
N SER A 151 -13.04 -16.76 -6.25
CA SER A 151 -12.85 -17.60 -5.06
C SER A 151 -13.71 -18.83 -5.15
N TYR A 152 -13.17 -19.98 -4.75
CA TYR A 152 -13.80 -21.28 -4.84
C TYR A 152 -13.60 -22.08 -3.55
N ALA A 153 -14.70 -22.48 -2.92
CA ALA A 153 -14.78 -23.42 -1.83
C ALA A 153 -14.65 -24.85 -2.36
N ILE A 154 -13.49 -25.47 -2.09
CA ILE A 154 -13.23 -26.88 -2.39
C ILE A 154 -14.10 -27.74 -1.47
N THR A 155 -14.17 -27.35 -0.20
CA THR A 155 -15.02 -27.95 0.84
C THR A 155 -15.67 -26.84 1.68
N ASP A 156 -16.54 -27.21 2.62
CA ASP A 156 -17.15 -26.25 3.56
C ASP A 156 -16.15 -25.61 4.53
N GLN A 157 -14.92 -26.13 4.56
CA GLN A 157 -13.84 -25.66 5.42
C GLN A 157 -12.64 -25.11 4.65
N LEU A 158 -12.47 -25.47 3.38
CA LEU A 158 -11.30 -25.12 2.58
C LEU A 158 -11.70 -24.38 1.30
N SER A 159 -11.13 -23.21 1.09
CA SER A 159 -11.30 -22.43 -0.12
C SER A 159 -9.98 -21.87 -0.64
N ILE A 160 -9.96 -21.65 -1.95
CA ILE A 160 -8.86 -21.03 -2.68
C ILE A 160 -9.40 -19.86 -3.48
N GLY A 161 -8.56 -18.88 -3.78
CA GLY A 161 -8.95 -17.77 -4.62
C GLY A 161 -7.77 -17.09 -5.24
N ALA A 162 -8.04 -16.36 -6.31
CA ALA A 162 -7.06 -15.57 -7.02
C ALA A 162 -7.70 -14.30 -7.58
N GLY A 163 -6.92 -13.24 -7.68
CA GLY A 163 -7.31 -11.99 -8.29
C GLY A 163 -6.23 -11.46 -9.21
N LEU A 164 -6.67 -10.73 -10.23
CA LEU A 164 -5.80 -10.04 -11.16
C LEU A 164 -5.66 -8.59 -10.71
N MET A 165 -4.49 -8.18 -10.25
CA MET A 165 -4.28 -6.82 -9.78
C MET A 165 -3.84 -5.95 -10.94
N ILE A 166 -4.62 -4.93 -11.28
CA ILE A 166 -4.33 -4.00 -12.35
C ILE A 166 -4.00 -2.65 -11.72
N LEU A 167 -2.78 -2.17 -11.91
CA LEU A 167 -2.41 -0.79 -11.63
C LEU A 167 -3.14 0.10 -12.66
N ALA A 168 -4.27 0.65 -12.26
CA ALA A 168 -5.13 1.46 -13.11
C ALA A 168 -4.71 2.93 -13.14
N TYR A 169 -4.06 3.39 -12.07
CA TYR A 169 -3.43 4.69 -11.98
C TYR A 169 -2.20 4.59 -11.10
N GLY A 170 -1.12 5.26 -11.49
CA GLY A 170 0.08 5.41 -10.68
C GLY A 170 0.75 6.73 -10.99
N SER A 171 1.10 7.50 -9.97
CA SER A 171 1.84 8.76 -10.11
C SER A 171 2.98 8.82 -9.10
N VAL A 172 4.05 9.49 -9.49
CA VAL A 172 5.15 9.89 -8.63
C VAL A 172 5.48 11.34 -8.86
N ASN A 173 5.66 12.06 -7.77
CA ASN A 173 6.26 13.37 -7.76
C ASN A 173 7.37 13.35 -6.70
N LEU A 174 8.60 13.68 -7.11
CA LEU A 174 9.75 13.76 -6.22
C LEU A 174 10.42 15.11 -6.42
N GLN A 175 10.62 15.82 -5.32
CA GLN A 175 11.27 17.12 -5.30
C GLN A 175 12.48 17.09 -4.37
N ARG A 176 13.52 17.84 -4.74
CA ARG A 176 14.67 18.10 -3.88
C ARG A 176 15.38 19.37 -4.31
N ASP A 177 16.24 19.87 -3.42
CA ASP A 177 17.10 21.00 -3.73
C ASP A 177 18.43 20.55 -4.31
N ILE A 178 19.00 21.40 -5.15
CA ILE A 178 20.30 21.22 -5.76
C ILE A 178 21.27 22.20 -5.08
N PRO A 179 22.34 21.72 -4.43
CA PRO A 179 23.35 22.61 -3.88
C PRO A 179 24.13 23.27 -5.03
N LEU A 180 24.10 24.60 -5.08
CA LEU A 180 24.94 25.43 -5.95
C LEU A 180 25.94 26.21 -5.07
N PRO A 181 27.08 26.68 -5.62
CA PRO A 181 28.11 27.36 -4.83
C PRO A 181 27.61 28.51 -3.94
N ASP A 182 26.68 29.32 -4.44
CA ASP A 182 26.18 30.52 -3.74
C ASP A 182 24.66 30.47 -3.44
N SER A 183 23.97 29.39 -3.80
CA SER A 183 22.51 29.30 -3.71
C SER A 183 22.00 27.86 -3.75
N PHE A 184 20.67 27.69 -3.72
CA PHE A 184 20.02 26.41 -3.97
C PHE A 184 19.13 26.54 -5.19
N GLY A 185 19.36 25.66 -6.17
CA GLY A 185 18.38 25.38 -7.21
C GLY A 185 17.38 24.34 -6.72
N HIS A 186 16.35 24.07 -7.51
CA HIS A 186 15.32 23.10 -7.18
C HIS A 186 15.01 22.22 -8.38
N ILE A 187 14.79 20.93 -8.13
CA ILE A 187 14.42 19.95 -9.16
C ILE A 187 13.14 19.22 -8.75
N GLU A 188 12.22 19.14 -9.70
CA GLU A 188 10.99 18.35 -9.60
C GLU A 188 11.00 17.27 -10.69
N LEU A 189 10.68 16.05 -10.28
CA LEU A 189 10.52 14.87 -11.12
C LEU A 189 9.07 14.41 -11.02
N ASP A 190 8.26 14.73 -12.02
CA ASP A 190 6.84 14.37 -12.08
C ASP A 190 6.59 13.32 -13.16
N GLY A 191 5.88 12.24 -12.83
CA GLY A 191 5.62 11.20 -13.82
C GLY A 191 4.47 10.29 -13.49
N LYS A 192 3.87 9.75 -14.55
CA LYS A 192 2.81 8.74 -14.49
C LYS A 192 3.36 7.38 -14.84
N ALA A 193 2.93 6.37 -14.10
CA ALA A 193 3.30 4.99 -14.37
C ALA A 193 2.43 4.39 -15.46
N ASP A 194 3.04 3.55 -16.30
CA ASP A 194 2.36 2.64 -17.21
C ASP A 194 1.39 1.74 -16.42
N ASN A 195 0.28 1.36 -17.05
CA ASN A 195 -0.56 0.29 -16.54
C ASN A 195 0.23 -1.02 -16.46
N LYS A 196 0.17 -1.67 -15.29
CA LYS A 196 0.86 -2.94 -15.02
C LYS A 196 -0.10 -3.91 -14.36
N VAL A 197 0.21 -5.19 -14.52
CA VAL A 197 -0.61 -6.28 -14.01
C VAL A 197 0.23 -7.15 -13.09
N GLY A 198 -0.38 -7.54 -11.97
CA GLY A 198 0.10 -8.57 -11.08
C GLY A 198 -1.04 -9.51 -10.72
N PHE A 199 -0.79 -10.43 -9.80
CA PHE A 199 -1.80 -11.34 -9.28
C PHE A 199 -1.70 -11.47 -7.76
N ASN A 200 -2.82 -11.77 -7.13
CA ASN A 200 -2.83 -12.28 -5.77
C ASN A 200 -3.52 -13.65 -5.74
N ALA A 201 -3.09 -14.51 -4.83
CA ALA A 201 -3.65 -15.83 -4.63
C ALA A 201 -3.72 -16.11 -3.13
N GLY A 202 -4.67 -16.93 -2.72
CA GLY A 202 -4.82 -17.26 -1.32
C GLY A 202 -5.56 -18.56 -1.08
N ILE A 203 -5.21 -19.18 0.04
CA ILE A 203 -5.82 -20.37 0.61
C ILE A 203 -6.42 -19.97 1.95
N PHE A 204 -7.63 -20.41 2.23
CA PHE A 204 -8.31 -20.17 3.48
C PHE A 204 -8.86 -21.49 4.01
N PHE A 205 -8.56 -21.78 5.27
CA PHE A 205 -8.93 -23.01 5.94
C PHE A 205 -9.58 -22.70 7.30
N LYS A 206 -10.82 -23.14 7.47
CA LYS A 206 -11.62 -22.99 8.68
C LYS A 206 -11.99 -24.37 9.25
N PRO A 207 -11.09 -25.01 10.02
CA PRO A 207 -11.35 -26.33 10.60
C PRO A 207 -12.48 -26.33 11.65
N SER A 208 -12.78 -25.18 12.26
CA SER A 208 -13.89 -25.04 13.23
C SER A 208 -14.40 -23.60 13.27
N ASP A 209 -15.51 -23.36 13.97
CA ASP A 209 -16.01 -21.99 14.16
C ASP A 209 -15.11 -21.08 15.01
N LYS A 210 -14.14 -21.66 15.71
CA LYS A 210 -13.22 -20.92 16.59
C LYS A 210 -11.83 -20.74 16.01
N LEU A 211 -11.52 -21.41 14.91
CA LEU A 211 -10.19 -21.41 14.31
C LEU A 211 -10.29 -21.30 12.79
N SER A 212 -9.64 -20.28 12.26
CA SER A 212 -9.42 -20.08 10.84
C SER A 212 -7.96 -19.70 10.59
N VAL A 213 -7.41 -20.20 9.50
CA VAL A 213 -6.03 -20.00 9.07
C VAL A 213 -6.06 -19.62 7.60
N GLY A 214 -5.20 -18.71 7.20
CA GLY A 214 -5.09 -18.31 5.81
C GLY A 214 -3.64 -18.14 5.39
N ILE A 215 -3.39 -18.36 4.10
CA ILE A 215 -2.13 -18.03 3.44
C ILE A 215 -2.52 -17.17 2.25
N SER A 216 -1.89 -16.02 2.11
CA SER A 216 -2.08 -15.11 0.98
C SER A 216 -0.73 -14.74 0.40
N HIS A 217 -0.64 -14.75 -0.92
CA HIS A 217 0.51 -14.28 -1.67
C HIS A 217 0.06 -13.25 -2.69
N ARG A 218 0.88 -12.21 -2.87
CA ARG A 218 0.62 -11.13 -3.80
C ARG A 218 1.92 -10.87 -4.58
N SER A 219 1.82 -10.82 -5.89
CA SER A 219 2.97 -10.62 -6.76
C SER A 219 3.47 -9.18 -6.68
N LYS A 220 4.78 -9.00 -6.89
CA LYS A 220 5.37 -7.68 -7.12
C LYS A 220 4.79 -7.05 -8.39
N ILE A 221 4.59 -5.73 -8.38
CA ILE A 221 4.26 -4.95 -9.58
C ILE A 221 5.34 -3.88 -9.77
N ASP A 222 6.04 -3.93 -10.89
CA ASP A 222 7.04 -2.92 -11.26
C ASP A 222 6.38 -1.81 -12.06
N ALA A 223 5.92 -0.77 -11.36
CA ALA A 223 5.33 0.43 -11.96
C ALA A 223 6.42 1.21 -12.70
N LYS A 224 6.30 1.34 -14.01
CA LYS A 224 7.30 1.98 -14.87
C LYS A 224 6.84 3.37 -15.28
N VAL A 225 7.59 4.38 -14.92
CA VAL A 225 7.42 5.75 -15.41
C VAL A 225 8.32 5.91 -16.63
N LYS A 226 7.72 6.28 -17.76
CA LYS A 226 8.43 6.57 -19.01
C LYS A 226 8.20 8.02 -19.36
N ASP A 227 9.28 8.72 -19.74
CA ASP A 227 9.23 10.10 -20.20
C ASP A 227 8.52 11.05 -19.20
N GLY A 228 8.74 10.81 -17.90
CA GLY A 228 8.33 11.74 -16.85
C GLY A 228 9.05 13.07 -16.99
N ASP A 229 8.44 14.15 -16.55
CA ASP A 229 8.93 15.51 -16.73
C ASP A 229 9.95 15.88 -15.65
N VAL A 230 11.01 16.57 -16.08
CA VAL A 230 12.02 17.16 -15.20
C VAL A 230 11.90 18.67 -15.29
N THR A 231 11.65 19.31 -14.15
CA THR A 231 11.57 20.78 -14.06
C THR A 231 12.65 21.29 -13.13
N PHE A 232 13.44 22.25 -13.59
CA PHE A 232 14.41 22.98 -12.78
C PHE A 232 13.92 24.39 -12.52
N THR A 233 13.99 24.83 -11.26
CA THR A 233 13.70 26.22 -10.87
C THR A 233 14.84 26.77 -10.02
N ASN A 234 14.98 28.09 -9.98
CA ASN A 234 16.01 28.80 -9.21
C ASN A 234 17.48 28.38 -9.52
N VAL A 235 17.73 27.85 -10.73
CA VAL A 235 19.09 27.57 -11.21
C VAL A 235 19.66 28.84 -11.84
N SER A 236 20.78 29.34 -11.33
CA SER A 236 21.39 30.56 -11.87
C SER A 236 21.89 30.35 -13.32
N PRO A 237 21.91 31.40 -14.17
CA PRO A 237 22.31 31.28 -15.57
C PRO A 237 23.70 30.65 -15.78
N SER A 238 24.61 30.85 -14.82
CA SER A 238 25.96 30.27 -14.82
C SER A 238 25.96 28.74 -14.75
N PHE A 239 24.90 28.11 -14.24
CA PHE A 239 24.78 26.65 -14.13
C PHE A 239 23.69 26.06 -15.03
N ALA A 240 22.90 26.88 -15.73
CA ALA A 240 21.78 26.41 -16.55
C ALA A 240 22.20 25.35 -17.59
N ALA A 241 23.39 25.49 -18.18
CA ALA A 241 23.92 24.52 -19.13
C ALA A 241 24.21 23.12 -18.53
N SER A 242 24.32 23.00 -17.20
CA SER A 242 24.53 21.72 -16.51
C SER A 242 23.21 21.00 -16.20
N PHE A 243 22.06 21.66 -16.33
CA PHE A 243 20.74 21.15 -15.97
C PHE A 243 19.80 21.16 -17.19
N GLN A 244 20.11 20.32 -18.17
CA GLN A 244 19.37 20.25 -19.45
C GLN A 244 18.39 19.08 -19.55
N ALA A 245 18.35 18.18 -18.54
CA ALA A 245 17.46 17.03 -18.57
C ALA A 245 16.00 17.51 -18.55
N THR A 246 15.22 17.10 -19.54
CA THR A 246 13.78 17.40 -19.60
C THR A 246 12.92 16.20 -19.27
N LYS A 247 13.51 14.99 -19.32
CA LYS A 247 12.81 13.72 -19.17
C LYS A 247 13.55 12.76 -18.25
N PHE A 248 12.81 11.92 -17.53
CA PHE A 248 13.36 10.82 -16.75
C PHE A 248 12.56 9.54 -16.93
N ASN A 249 13.22 8.40 -16.69
CA ASN A 249 12.60 7.09 -16.61
C ASN A 249 12.84 6.53 -15.21
N ALA A 250 11.82 5.92 -14.61
CA ALA A 250 11.91 5.31 -13.29
C ALA A 250 11.14 3.99 -13.22
N THR A 251 11.56 3.09 -12.34
CA THR A 251 10.78 1.90 -11.99
C THR A 251 10.58 1.88 -10.49
N LEU A 252 9.31 1.89 -10.08
CA LEU A 252 8.89 1.83 -8.70
C LEU A 252 8.47 0.39 -8.39
N PRO A 253 9.25 -0.35 -7.59
CA PRO A 253 8.87 -1.69 -7.18
C PRO A 253 7.73 -1.56 -6.15
N LEU A 254 6.49 -1.68 -6.61
CA LEU A 254 5.33 -1.75 -5.73
C LEU A 254 5.30 -3.17 -5.16
N VAL A 255 5.96 -3.32 -4.02
CA VAL A 255 5.93 -4.54 -3.21
C VAL A 255 4.57 -4.72 -2.54
N ALA A 256 4.25 -5.97 -2.30
CA ALA A 256 2.92 -6.48 -2.10
C ALA A 256 2.83 -7.22 -0.77
#